data_AF-A0A1D1VZF2-F1
#
_entry.id   AF-A0A1D1VZF2-F1
#
_cell.length_a   1.000
_cell.length_b   1.000
_cell.length_c   1.000
_cell.angle_alpha   90.00
_cell.angle_beta   90.00
_cell.angle_gamma   90.00
#
_symmetry.space_group_name_H-M   'P 1'
#
loop_
_entity.id
_entity.type
_entity.pdbx_description
1 polymer ?
#
loop_
_entity_poly.entity_id
_entity_poly.type
_entity_poly.pdbx_seq_one_letter_code
_entity_poly.pdbx_strand_id
1 'polypeptide(L)'
;MSMANRVFSTIEGRCKLNQKGNRQSVYAVIGATGNSDVLAEVFYYDSADRRFYSSPQRKTWIRNSTATPHRPFCGYRGDEGPCGTGTSAALILLGIVLAAFVLVTTPFAAVMVVSRRRHMRQIVRLWFLDAADPLLPCETNHYGFSFLRPSVNMFRSSASRSWKSVQT
;
A
#
# COMPACT_ATOMS: atom_id res chain seq x y z
N MET A 1 43.98 40.02 -41.43
CA MET A 1 44.45 38.62 -41.37
C MET A 1 43.64 37.88 -40.32
N SER A 2 43.08 36.70 -40.65
CA SER A 2 42.33 35.89 -39.69
C SER A 2 43.28 35.09 -38.80
N MET A 3 43.00 35.06 -37.49
CA MET A 3 43.73 34.26 -36.50
C MET A 3 43.19 32.83 -36.38
N ALA A 4 42.15 32.46 -37.16
CA ALA A 4 41.53 31.14 -37.10
C ALA A 4 42.50 30.01 -37.46
N ASN A 5 42.27 28.82 -36.87
CA ASN A 5 43.04 27.61 -37.11
C ASN A 5 44.56 27.74 -36.85
N ARG A 6 44.95 28.50 -35.84
CA ARG A 6 46.36 28.70 -35.45
C ARG A 6 46.65 28.18 -34.04
N VAL A 7 47.91 27.80 -33.82
CA VAL A 7 48.46 27.43 -32.51
C VAL A 7 49.57 28.41 -32.15
N PHE A 8 49.54 28.93 -30.93
CA PHE A 8 50.58 29.83 -30.42
C PHE A 8 50.80 29.61 -28.92
N SER A 9 51.97 30.02 -28.44
CA SER A 9 52.34 29.91 -27.02
C SER A 9 51.84 31.12 -26.25
N THR A 10 51.36 30.88 -25.02
CA THR A 10 50.90 31.89 -24.06
C THR A 10 51.55 31.61 -22.70
N ILE A 11 51.37 32.52 -21.74
CA ILE A 11 51.82 32.32 -20.35
C ILE A 11 51.17 31.09 -19.68
N GLU A 12 49.98 30.70 -20.12
CA GLU A 12 49.23 29.53 -19.64
C GLU A 12 49.60 28.23 -20.40
N GLY A 13 50.50 28.31 -21.38
CA GLY A 13 50.87 27.19 -22.25
C GLY A 13 50.37 27.37 -23.70
N ARG A 14 50.20 26.26 -24.42
CA ARG A 14 49.82 26.28 -25.85
C ARG A 14 48.33 26.60 -26.02
N CYS A 15 48.03 27.65 -26.77
CA CYS A 15 46.68 28.05 -27.15
C CYS A 15 46.40 27.65 -28.60
N LYS A 16 45.29 26.95 -28.85
CA LYS A 16 44.84 26.54 -30.18
C LYS A 16 43.50 27.18 -30.48
N LEU A 17 43.39 27.81 -31.65
CA LEU A 17 42.14 28.38 -32.14
C LEU A 17 41.50 27.43 -33.16
N ASN A 18 40.19 27.24 -33.07
CA ASN A 18 39.45 26.44 -34.04
C ASN A 18 39.22 27.22 -35.36
N GLN A 19 38.51 26.60 -36.31
CA GLN A 19 38.21 27.21 -37.62
C GLN A 19 37.37 28.49 -37.54
N LYS A 20 36.63 28.69 -36.43
CA LYS A 20 35.83 29.90 -36.17
C LYS A 20 36.63 30.98 -35.42
N GLY A 21 37.90 30.70 -35.09
CA GLY A 21 38.73 31.60 -34.27
C GLY A 21 38.47 31.49 -32.77
N ASN A 22 37.70 30.50 -32.30
CA ASN A 22 37.46 30.30 -30.87
C ASN A 22 38.58 29.48 -30.24
N ARG A 23 38.98 29.86 -29.02
CA ARG A 23 39.96 29.13 -28.23
C ARG A 23 39.46 27.73 -27.87
N GLN A 24 40.29 26.73 -28.15
CA GLN A 24 40.17 25.39 -27.60
C GLN A 24 40.88 25.40 -26.24
N SER A 25 40.09 25.42 -25.18
CA SER A 25 40.54 25.46 -23.80
C SER A 25 40.57 24.07 -23.17
N VAL A 26 41.35 23.96 -22.10
CA VAL A 26 41.32 22.82 -21.18
C VAL A 26 40.53 23.24 -19.94
N TYR A 27 39.61 22.39 -19.49
CA TYR A 27 38.76 22.65 -18.34
C TYR A 27 39.08 21.65 -17.23
N ALA A 28 39.39 22.13 -16.03
CA ALA A 28 39.58 21.27 -14.87
C ALA A 28 38.25 21.02 -14.16
N VAL A 29 38.02 19.77 -13.76
CA VAL A 29 36.92 19.35 -12.89
C VAL A 29 37.48 19.17 -11.49
N ILE A 30 37.12 20.09 -10.61
CA ILE A 30 37.56 20.10 -9.22
C ILE A 30 36.52 19.35 -8.38
N GLY A 31 36.98 18.42 -7.55
CA GLY A 31 36.13 17.65 -6.66
C GLY A 31 36.78 17.43 -5.30
N ALA A 32 35.98 17.01 -4.33
CA ALA A 32 36.48 16.60 -3.03
C ALA A 32 37.25 15.27 -3.16
N THR A 33 38.40 15.19 -2.48
CA THR A 33 39.25 14.00 -2.46
C THR A 33 39.23 13.36 -1.07
N GLY A 34 38.74 12.12 -0.99
CA GLY A 34 38.70 11.34 0.25
C GLY A 34 37.88 11.99 1.37
N ASN A 35 38.35 11.80 2.61
CA ASN A 35 37.76 12.35 3.84
C ASN A 35 38.33 13.74 4.21
N SER A 36 39.19 14.31 3.37
CA SER A 36 39.71 15.65 3.58
C SER A 36 38.83 16.67 2.86
N ASP A 37 38.58 17.81 3.49
CA ASP A 37 37.93 18.99 2.87
C ASP A 37 38.79 19.64 1.75
N VAL A 38 39.74 18.89 1.21
CA VAL A 38 40.67 19.34 0.17
C VAL A 38 40.01 19.12 -1.19
N LEU A 39 39.74 20.23 -1.84
CA LEU A 39 39.32 20.28 -3.24
C LEU A 39 40.55 20.13 -4.14
N ALA A 40 40.45 19.23 -5.10
CA ALA A 40 41.56 18.92 -5.98
C ALA A 40 41.06 18.49 -7.37
N GLU A 41 41.93 18.52 -8.37
CA GLU A 41 41.57 18.19 -9.76
C GLU A 41 41.39 16.67 -9.92
N VAL A 42 40.18 16.26 -10.31
CA VAL A 42 39.84 14.84 -10.49
C VAL A 42 39.85 14.45 -11.97
N PHE A 43 39.43 15.37 -12.83
CA PHE A 43 39.48 15.22 -14.29
C PHE A 43 39.87 16.52 -14.94
N TYR A 44 40.38 16.43 -16.16
CA TYR A 44 40.41 17.57 -17.06
C TYR A 44 39.80 17.20 -18.41
N TYR A 45 39.15 18.17 -19.04
CA TYR A 45 38.54 18.06 -20.35
C TYR A 45 39.35 18.87 -21.35
N ASP A 46 39.87 18.20 -22.37
CA ASP A 46 40.49 18.86 -23.51
C ASP A 46 39.43 19.07 -24.60
N SER A 47 39.09 20.33 -24.89
CA SER A 47 38.14 20.67 -25.94
C SER A 47 38.69 20.51 -27.37
N ALA A 48 40.02 20.43 -27.54
CA ALA A 48 40.63 20.14 -28.82
C ALA A 48 40.38 18.69 -29.24
N ASP A 49 40.57 17.76 -28.31
CA ASP A 49 40.36 16.32 -28.51
C ASP A 49 38.93 15.87 -28.18
N ARG A 50 38.15 16.73 -27.53
CA ARG A 50 36.81 16.45 -26.99
C ARG A 50 36.81 15.23 -26.05
N ARG A 51 37.84 15.12 -25.22
CA ARG A 51 38.04 13.97 -24.33
C ARG A 51 38.27 14.40 -22.89
N PHE A 52 37.75 13.60 -21.98
CA PHE A 52 38.06 13.67 -20.55
C PHE A 52 39.25 12.76 -20.26
N TYR A 53 40.16 13.27 -19.45
CA TYR A 53 41.32 12.55 -18.94
C TYR A 53 41.24 12.49 -17.42
N SER A 54 41.60 11.34 -16.86
CA SER A 54 41.60 11.15 -15.40
C SER A 54 42.88 11.74 -14.82
N SER A 55 42.73 12.59 -13.80
CA SER A 55 43.86 13.09 -13.03
C SER A 55 44.32 12.01 -12.03
N PRO A 56 45.57 12.05 -11.50
CA PRO A 56 46.08 11.05 -10.57
C PRO A 56 45.27 10.96 -9.26
N GLN A 57 44.54 12.02 -8.92
CA GLN A 57 43.79 12.13 -7.69
C GLN A 57 42.50 11.30 -7.76
N ARG A 58 42.19 10.58 -6.67
CA ARG A 58 41.04 9.69 -6.62
C ARG A 58 39.75 10.48 -6.40
N LYS A 59 38.75 10.20 -7.23
CA LYS A 59 37.37 10.63 -7.03
C LYS A 59 36.80 10.01 -5.75
N THR A 60 36.10 10.79 -4.94
CA THR A 60 35.32 10.28 -3.82
C THR A 60 33.92 10.86 -3.91
N TRP A 61 32.91 10.00 -4.04
CA TRP A 61 31.52 10.45 -3.97
C TRP A 61 31.07 10.42 -2.52
N ILE A 62 30.26 11.40 -2.15
CA ILE A 62 29.72 11.51 -0.79
C ILE A 62 28.82 10.28 -0.54
N ARG A 63 29.13 9.52 0.52
CA ARG A 63 28.45 8.29 1.01
C ARG A 63 28.68 6.98 0.24
N ASN A 64 29.16 6.98 -1.00
CA ASN A 64 29.44 5.74 -1.73
C ASN A 64 30.65 5.94 -2.65
N SER A 65 31.47 4.92 -2.92
CA SER A 65 32.60 5.05 -3.84
C SER A 65 32.17 5.10 -5.33
N THR A 66 30.87 4.95 -5.60
CA THR A 66 30.29 4.92 -6.94
C THR A 66 29.53 6.20 -7.27
N ALA A 67 29.56 6.58 -8.56
CA ALA A 67 28.81 7.73 -9.04
C ALA A 67 27.31 7.49 -8.84
N THR A 68 26.60 8.51 -8.34
CA THR A 68 25.15 8.45 -8.26
C THR A 68 24.57 8.32 -9.66
N PRO A 69 23.61 7.40 -9.89
CA PRO A 69 23.00 7.25 -11.20
C PRO A 69 22.30 8.56 -11.60
N HIS A 70 22.41 8.93 -12.87
CA HIS A 70 21.78 10.15 -13.39
C HIS A 70 20.26 10.13 -13.19
N ARG A 71 19.64 8.97 -13.35
CA ARG A 71 18.21 8.75 -13.11
C ARG A 71 18.04 7.84 -11.90
N PRO A 72 17.17 8.19 -10.94
CA PRO A 72 16.85 7.28 -9.85
C PRO A 72 16.20 6.00 -10.38
N PHE A 73 16.36 4.90 -9.64
CA PHE A 73 15.84 3.58 -10.03
C PHE A 73 14.33 3.61 -10.32
N CYS A 74 13.57 4.39 -9.54
CA CYS A 74 12.13 4.55 -9.70
C CYS A 74 11.69 5.60 -10.73
N GLY A 75 12.63 6.16 -11.50
CA GLY A 75 12.33 7.28 -12.39
C GLY A 75 12.02 8.58 -11.63
N TYR A 76 11.71 9.63 -12.39
CA TYR A 76 11.28 10.89 -11.82
C TYR A 76 9.77 10.86 -11.53
N ARG A 77 9.28 11.84 -10.78
CA ARG A 77 7.85 12.00 -10.52
C ARG A 77 7.08 12.01 -11.85
N GLY A 78 6.09 11.14 -12.00
CA GLY A 78 5.33 10.96 -13.24
C GLY A 78 5.87 9.92 -14.23
N ASP A 79 7.09 9.41 -14.04
CA ASP A 79 7.60 8.20 -14.72
C ASP A 79 7.35 6.92 -13.90
N GLU A 80 6.47 7.04 -12.90
CA GLU A 80 6.19 6.02 -11.89
C GLU A 80 5.48 4.82 -12.55
N GLY A 81 6.25 3.93 -13.15
CA GLY A 81 5.87 2.52 -13.19
C GLY A 81 5.70 2.00 -11.76
N PRO A 82 5.23 0.76 -11.57
CA PRO A 82 5.12 0.16 -10.24
C PRO A 82 6.53 -0.04 -9.64
N CYS A 83 7.13 1.02 -9.12
CA CYS A 83 8.40 0.98 -8.41
C CYS A 83 8.09 0.66 -6.96
N GLY A 84 7.94 -0.63 -6.70
CA GLY A 84 7.64 -1.16 -5.39
C GLY A 84 7.59 -2.66 -5.48
N THR A 85 8.54 -3.32 -4.82
CA THR A 85 8.61 -4.78 -4.73
C THR A 85 7.36 -5.32 -4.01
N GLY A 86 6.43 -5.87 -4.79
CA GLY A 86 5.58 -7.01 -4.39
C GLY A 86 4.48 -6.78 -3.34
N THR A 87 4.32 -5.59 -2.76
CA THR A 87 3.30 -5.36 -1.72
C THR A 87 1.88 -5.42 -2.28
N SER A 88 1.64 -4.94 -3.50
CA SER A 88 0.31 -4.98 -4.12
C SER A 88 -0.17 -6.40 -4.38
N ALA A 89 0.68 -7.27 -4.94
CA ALA A 89 0.31 -8.66 -5.22
C ALA A 89 0.04 -9.47 -3.94
N ALA A 90 0.86 -9.28 -2.89
CA ALA A 90 0.64 -9.94 -1.61
C ALA A 90 -0.65 -9.49 -0.92
N LEU A 91 -0.97 -8.19 -0.97
CA LEU A 91 -2.21 -7.65 -0.42
C LEU A 91 -3.43 -8.12 -1.21
N ILE A 92 -3.34 -8.24 -2.54
CA ILE A 92 -4.40 -8.78 -3.38
C ILE A 92 -4.65 -10.26 -3.03
N LEU A 93 -3.61 -11.07 -2.92
CA LEU A 93 -3.73 -12.48 -2.54
C LEU A 93 -4.33 -12.64 -1.14
N LEU A 94 -3.91 -11.83 -0.16
CA LEU A 94 -4.49 -11.83 1.18
C LEU A 94 -5.99 -11.50 1.15
N GLY A 95 -6.39 -10.50 0.35
CA GLY A 95 -7.79 -10.12 0.18
C GLY A 95 -8.64 -11.25 -0.41
N ILE A 96 -8.12 -11.97 -1.41
CA ILE A 96 -8.82 -13.11 -2.03
C ILE A 96 -9.02 -14.25 -1.01
N VAL A 97 -8.00 -14.58 -0.22
CA VAL A 97 -8.09 -15.64 0.80
C VAL A 97 -9.12 -15.29 1.87
N LEU A 98 -9.13 -14.05 2.35
CA LEU A 98 -10.12 -13.59 3.33
C LEU A 98 -11.55 -13.62 2.77
N ALA A 99 -11.74 -13.16 1.53
CA ALA A 99 -13.05 -13.20 0.89
C ALA A 99 -13.57 -14.64 0.71
N ALA A 100 -12.71 -15.57 0.29
CA ALA A 100 -13.05 -16.98 0.16
C ALA A 100 -13.43 -17.60 1.52
N PHE A 101 -12.68 -17.29 2.58
CA PHE A 101 -12.97 -17.78 3.92
C PHE A 101 -14.34 -17.32 4.42
N VAL A 102 -14.69 -16.04 4.23
CA VAL A 102 -16.00 -15.50 4.61
C VAL A 102 -17.12 -16.16 3.79
N LEU A 103 -16.94 -16.35 2.48
CA LEU A 103 -17.94 -16.96 1.61
C LEU A 103 -18.24 -18.43 1.97
N VAL A 104 -17.25 -19.17 2.47
CA VAL A 104 -17.43 -20.58 2.88
C VAL A 104 -17.98 -20.69 4.30
N THR A 105 -17.50 -19.87 5.23
CA THR A 105 -17.88 -19.97 6.65
C THR A 105 -19.28 -19.44 6.93
N THR A 106 -19.73 -18.40 6.21
CA THR A 106 -21.05 -17.79 6.40
C THR A 106 -22.23 -18.76 6.16
N PRO A 107 -22.32 -19.49 5.03
CA PRO A 107 -23.39 -20.45 4.82
C PRO A 107 -23.30 -21.64 5.79
N PHE A 108 -22.09 -22.09 6.13
CA PHE A 108 -21.90 -23.17 7.09
C PHE A 108 -22.43 -22.79 8.48
N ALA A 109 -22.07 -21.59 8.97
CA ALA A 109 -22.59 -21.06 10.22
C ALA A 109 -24.12 -20.87 10.17
N ALA A 110 -24.66 -20.38 9.05
CA ALA A 110 -26.10 -20.22 8.88
C ALA A 110 -26.84 -21.56 8.95
N VAL A 111 -26.33 -22.61 8.28
CA VAL A 111 -26.89 -23.96 8.34
C VAL A 111 -26.84 -24.52 9.75
N MET A 112 -25.71 -24.36 10.46
CA MET A 112 -25.56 -24.80 11.85
C MET A 112 -26.53 -24.09 12.81
N VAL A 113 -26.78 -22.79 12.61
CA VAL A 113 -27.77 -22.05 13.41
C VAL A 113 -29.19 -22.51 13.09
N VAL A 114 -29.52 -22.74 11.81
CA VAL A 114 -30.85 -23.23 11.41
C VAL A 114 -31.09 -24.65 11.91
N SER A 115 -30.12 -25.54 11.78
CA SER A 115 -30.22 -26.93 12.28
C SER A 115 -30.39 -26.95 13.79
N ARG A 116 -29.59 -26.17 14.54
CA ARG A 116 -29.73 -26.03 16.00
C ARG A 116 -31.10 -25.48 16.40
N ARG A 117 -31.60 -24.47 15.69
CA ARG A 117 -32.95 -23.93 15.92
C ARG A 117 -34.04 -24.95 15.63
N ARG A 118 -33.89 -25.77 14.58
CA ARG A 118 -34.84 -26.85 14.25
C ARG A 118 -34.84 -27.94 15.32
N HIS A 119 -33.67 -28.39 15.78
CA HIS A 119 -33.55 -29.37 16.87
C HIS A 119 -34.20 -28.85 18.17
N MET A 120 -33.94 -27.61 18.56
CA MET A 120 -34.59 -27.03 19.75
C MET A 120 -36.11 -26.95 19.59
N ARG A 121 -36.62 -26.59 18.40
CA ARG A 121 -38.07 -26.59 18.15
C ARG A 121 -38.68 -27.99 18.19
N GLN A 122 -37.98 -29.01 17.68
CA GLN A 122 -38.45 -30.40 17.72
C GLN A 122 -38.48 -30.93 19.15
N ILE A 123 -37.46 -30.65 19.96
CA ILE A 123 -37.42 -31.02 21.38
C ILE A 123 -38.59 -30.35 22.12
N VAL A 124 -38.77 -29.04 21.98
CA VAL A 124 -39.90 -28.34 22.62
C VAL A 124 -41.25 -28.92 22.20
N ARG A 125 -41.44 -29.28 20.92
CA ARG A 125 -42.69 -29.94 20.47
C ARG A 125 -42.89 -31.32 21.10
N LEU A 126 -41.85 -32.12 21.25
CA LEU A 126 -41.93 -33.43 21.91
C LEU A 126 -42.28 -33.28 23.40
N TRP A 127 -41.68 -32.31 24.10
CA TRP A 127 -42.04 -31.99 25.49
C TRP A 127 -43.51 -31.56 25.63
N PHE A 128 -44.05 -30.78 24.69
CA PHE A 128 -45.47 -30.39 24.69
C PHE A 128 -46.42 -31.54 24.37
N LEU A 129 -46.01 -32.54 23.59
CA LEU A 129 -46.81 -33.72 23.28
C LEU A 129 -46.77 -34.75 24.41
N ASP A 130 -45.64 -34.89 25.10
CA ASP A 130 -45.48 -35.77 26.27
C ASP A 130 -46.20 -35.21 27.51
N ALA A 131 -46.28 -33.87 27.63
CA ALA A 131 -47.12 -33.21 28.64
C ALA A 131 -48.63 -33.31 28.35
N ALA A 132 -49.03 -33.82 27.17
CA ALA A 132 -50.43 -33.87 26.76
C ALA A 132 -51.16 -35.16 27.13
N ASP A 133 -50.51 -36.19 27.70
CA ASP A 133 -51.19 -37.36 28.29
C ASP A 133 -50.34 -37.95 29.43
N PRO A 134 -50.89 -38.15 30.64
CA PRO A 134 -51.90 -39.19 30.78
C PRO A 134 -53.08 -38.88 31.72
N LEU A 135 -54.18 -39.62 31.46
CA LEU A 135 -55.25 -40.11 32.34
C LEU A 135 -56.67 -39.59 32.03
N LEU A 136 -57.39 -40.39 31.23
CA LEU A 136 -58.82 -40.70 31.43
C LEU A 136 -59.08 -41.21 32.87
N PRO A 137 -60.34 -41.36 33.30
CA PRO A 137 -61.50 -40.47 33.21
C PRO A 137 -62.03 -40.18 34.63
N CYS A 138 -62.68 -39.04 34.86
CA CYS A 138 -63.55 -38.88 36.04
C CYS A 138 -64.91 -38.40 35.56
N GLU A 139 -65.85 -39.33 35.60
CA GLU A 139 -67.25 -39.09 35.91
C GLU A 139 -67.40 -37.94 36.91
N THR A 140 -68.22 -36.94 36.60
CA THR A 140 -69.27 -36.46 37.51
C THR A 140 -70.11 -35.38 36.84
N ASN A 141 -71.42 -35.61 36.93
CA ASN A 141 -72.50 -34.71 36.55
C ASN A 141 -72.49 -33.39 37.36
N HIS A 142 -73.32 -32.46 36.85
CA HIS A 142 -73.99 -31.35 37.51
C HIS A 142 -73.49 -29.91 37.22
N TYR A 143 -74.36 -29.22 36.45
CA TYR A 143 -74.78 -27.81 36.48
C TYR A 143 -73.75 -26.70 36.71
N GLY A 144 -73.60 -25.90 35.66
CA GLY A 144 -73.81 -24.45 35.66
C GLY A 144 -72.93 -23.61 36.59
N PHE A 145 -72.08 -22.76 36.02
CA PHE A 145 -71.99 -21.35 36.40
C PHE A 145 -71.06 -20.62 35.42
N SER A 146 -71.58 -19.59 34.78
CA SER A 146 -70.80 -18.52 34.15
C SER A 146 -69.95 -17.86 35.23
N PHE A 147 -68.66 -17.57 34.99
CA PHE A 147 -67.99 -16.34 35.46
C PHE A 147 -66.54 -16.20 34.94
N LEU A 148 -66.30 -15.06 34.30
CA LEU A 148 -65.10 -14.22 34.29
C LEU A 148 -63.71 -14.86 34.05
N ARG A 149 -63.12 -14.51 32.89
CA ARG A 149 -61.66 -14.25 32.82
C ARG A 149 -61.38 -12.75 32.71
N PRO A 150 -60.46 -12.21 33.53
CA PRO A 150 -60.18 -10.79 33.60
C PRO A 150 -59.21 -10.32 32.51
N SER A 151 -59.27 -9.02 32.26
CA SER A 151 -58.26 -8.25 31.55
C SER A 151 -56.97 -8.18 32.36
N VAL A 152 -55.81 -8.25 31.69
CA VAL A 152 -54.59 -7.59 32.14
C VAL A 152 -53.93 -6.93 30.93
N ASN A 153 -53.91 -5.60 31.01
CA ASN A 153 -53.21 -4.64 30.18
C ASN A 153 -51.69 -4.68 30.39
N MET A 154 -50.98 -3.85 29.60
CA MET A 154 -49.74 -3.12 29.98
C MET A 154 -48.44 -3.94 29.82
N PHE A 155 -47.36 -3.53 29.15
CA PHE A 155 -46.63 -2.25 28.97
C PHE A 155 -45.88 -2.33 27.61
N ARG A 156 -45.93 -1.37 26.68
CA ARG A 156 -45.23 -0.06 26.59
C ARG A 156 -43.68 -0.11 26.60
N SER A 157 -43.06 0.16 25.43
CA SER A 157 -42.06 1.23 25.14
C SER A 157 -41.25 0.83 23.88
N SER A 158 -41.28 1.53 22.75
CA SER A 158 -40.79 2.90 22.46
C SER A 158 -39.26 3.04 22.56
N ALA A 159 -38.59 2.99 21.40
CA ALA A 159 -37.37 3.72 21.04
C ALA A 159 -37.07 3.36 19.57
N SER A 160 -37.36 4.17 18.55
CA SER A 160 -36.83 5.50 18.21
C SER A 160 -35.31 5.51 17.91
N ARG A 161 -35.01 5.91 16.68
CA ARG A 161 -33.81 6.57 16.11
C ARG A 161 -33.10 5.73 15.04
N SER A 162 -33.08 6.11 13.76
CA SER A 162 -32.81 7.41 13.10
C SER A 162 -31.31 7.59 12.77
N TRP A 163 -31.03 7.58 11.45
CA TRP A 163 -29.93 8.27 10.74
C TRP A 163 -28.53 7.68 10.96
N LYS A 164 -27.55 7.79 10.06
CA LYS A 164 -27.41 8.16 8.65
C LYS A 164 -25.99 7.68 8.27
N SER A 165 -25.75 7.57 6.97
CA SER A 165 -24.45 7.67 6.29
C SER A 165 -23.30 8.31 7.07
N VAL A 166 -22.08 7.81 6.85
CA VAL A 166 -20.88 8.55 6.38
C VAL A 166 -19.67 7.61 6.46
N GLN A 167 -18.91 7.49 5.36
CA GLN A 167 -17.44 7.42 5.29
C GLN A 167 -17.08 7.11 3.82
N THR A 168 -16.70 8.14 3.04
CA THR A 168 -15.33 8.64 2.79
C THR A 168 -14.46 7.64 2.08
#